data_AF-A0A293LJX3-F1
#
_entry.id   AF-A0A293LJX3-F1
#
_cell.length_a   1.000
_cell.length_b   1.000
_cell.length_c   1.000
_cell.angle_alpha   90.00
_cell.angle_beta   90.00
_cell.angle_gamma   90.00
#
_symmetry.space_group_name_H-M   'P 1'
#
loop_
_entity.id
_entity.type
_entity.pdbx_description
1 polymer ?
#
loop_
_entity_poly.entity_id
_entity_poly.type
_entity_poly.pdbx_seq_one_letter_code
_entity_poly.pdbx_strand_id
1 'polypeptide(L)'
;MFVAGCGKFFEGTADQMYKALVEKLGALPDSTRVYCGHEYTVSNLKYAATVEPNNGAIVAKMSWAEVHLYFLSRAARNSVGTFQKMREKNEPTVPSTIAEEKTYNPPRPSRKKRPTTRFSE
;
A
#
# COMPACT_ATOMS: atom_id res chain seq x y z
N MET A 1 3.64 -0.60 -10.34
CA MET A 1 2.94 -0.81 -9.05
C MET A 1 3.78 -0.21 -7.95
N PHE A 2 3.16 0.44 -6.97
CA PHE A 2 3.83 0.92 -5.75
C PHE A 2 3.47 0.01 -4.59
N VAL A 3 4.26 0.03 -3.51
CA VAL A 3 3.85 -0.63 -2.26
C VAL A 3 2.55 0.03 -1.76
N ALA A 4 1.52 -0.78 -1.58
CA ALA A 4 0.18 -0.39 -1.12
C ALA A 4 -0.58 0.59 -2.04
N GLY A 5 -0.14 0.82 -3.29
CA GLY A 5 -0.84 1.72 -4.21
C GLY A 5 -0.53 1.55 -5.69
N CYS A 6 -1.03 2.49 -6.49
CA CYS A 6 -0.84 2.57 -7.94
C CYS A 6 -0.47 3.99 -8.40
N GLY A 7 0.07 4.10 -9.61
CA GLY A 7 0.41 5.40 -10.19
C GLY A 7 -0.82 6.18 -10.61
N LYS A 8 -0.70 7.51 -10.64
CA LYS A 8 -1.74 8.39 -11.19
C LYS A 8 -1.90 8.15 -12.69
N PHE A 9 -3.12 8.34 -13.19
CA PHE A 9 -3.43 8.18 -14.61
C PHE A 9 -3.18 9.51 -15.32
N PHE A 10 -1.99 9.66 -15.90
CA PHE A 10 -1.68 10.82 -16.73
C PHE A 10 -2.10 10.60 -18.19
N GLU A 11 -1.85 9.39 -18.73
CA GLU A 11 -2.04 9.07 -20.15
C GLU A 11 -2.82 7.75 -20.35
N GLY A 12 -3.68 7.36 -19.40
CA GLY A 12 -4.38 6.08 -19.47
C GLY A 12 -5.71 6.05 -18.73
N THR A 13 -6.48 4.99 -18.96
CA THR A 13 -7.80 4.78 -18.34
C THR A 13 -7.72 3.88 -17.11
N ALA A 14 -8.76 3.92 -16.26
CA ALA A 14 -8.87 3.02 -15.12
C ALA A 14 -8.87 1.53 -15.52
N ASP A 15 -9.48 1.19 -16.66
CA ASP A 15 -9.49 -0.18 -17.21
C ASP A 15 -8.09 -0.65 -17.62
N GLN A 16 -7.29 0.23 -18.23
CA GLN A 16 -5.90 -0.09 -18.57
C GLN A 16 -5.04 -0.34 -17.32
N MET A 17 -5.21 0.47 -16.27
CA MET A 17 -4.53 0.26 -15.00
C MET A 17 -4.97 -1.05 -14.35
N TYR A 18 -6.26 -1.37 -14.40
CA TYR A 18 -6.80 -2.61 -13.86
C TYR A 18 -6.17 -3.83 -14.52
N LYS A 19 -6.15 -3.88 -15.86
CA LYS A 19 -5.51 -4.94 -16.63
C LYS A 19 -4.02 -5.06 -16.31
N ALA A 20 -3.32 -3.93 -16.16
CA ALA A 20 -1.91 -3.94 -15.79
C ALA A 20 -1.66 -4.49 -14.38
N LEU A 21 -2.38 -4.01 -13.37
CA LEU A 21 -2.13 -4.37 -11.97
C LEU A 21 -2.68 -5.74 -11.59
N VAL A 22 -3.88 -6.07 -12.05
CA VAL A 22 -4.60 -7.27 -11.59
C VAL A 22 -4.40 -8.44 -12.51
N GLU A 23 -4.54 -8.24 -13.82
CA GLU A 23 -4.43 -9.35 -14.79
C GLU A 23 -2.97 -9.67 -15.12
N LYS A 24 -2.12 -8.65 -15.34
CA LYS A 24 -0.70 -8.89 -15.68
C LYS A 24 0.17 -9.08 -14.44
N LEU A 25 0.26 -8.06 -13.57
CA LEU A 25 1.14 -8.12 -12.40
C LEU A 25 0.60 -9.05 -11.30
N GLY A 26 -0.72 -9.12 -11.12
CA GLY A 26 -1.35 -10.01 -10.15
C GLY A 26 -1.24 -11.51 -10.48
N ALA A 27 -0.99 -11.85 -11.75
CA ALA A 27 -0.76 -13.22 -12.23
C ALA A 27 0.69 -13.71 -12.06
N LEU A 28 1.62 -12.83 -11.67
CA LEU A 28 2.99 -13.23 -11.35
C LEU A 28 3.02 -14.12 -10.09
N PRO A 29 4.07 -14.94 -9.92
CA PRO A 29 4.25 -15.74 -8.71
C PRO A 29 4.18 -14.88 -7.45
N ASP A 30 3.61 -15.46 -6.40
CA ASP A 30 3.42 -14.78 -5.10
C ASP A 30 4.74 -14.31 -4.47
N SER A 31 5.84 -15.02 -4.75
CA SER A 31 7.20 -14.69 -4.30
C SER A 31 7.88 -13.58 -5.11
N THR A 32 7.27 -13.09 -6.19
CA THR A 32 7.84 -12.02 -7.01
C THR A 32 8.00 -10.75 -6.20
N ARG A 33 9.22 -10.20 -6.20
CA ARG A 33 9.57 -8.97 -5.49
C ARG A 33 9.17 -7.74 -6.29
N VAL A 34 8.60 -6.75 -5.60
CA VAL A 34 8.13 -5.48 -6.16
C VAL A 34 9.09 -4.37 -5.73
N TYR A 35 9.80 -3.81 -6.71
CA TYR A 35 10.67 -2.64 -6.54
C TYR A 35 10.02 -1.46 -7.25
N CYS A 36 9.52 -0.48 -6.50
CA CYS A 36 8.83 0.67 -7.06
C CYS A 36 9.71 1.92 -7.08
N GLY A 37 9.45 2.83 -8.03
CA GLY A 37 10.31 3.99 -8.27
C GLY A 37 10.18 5.14 -7.26
N HIS A 38 9.25 5.07 -6.32
CA HIS A 38 9.00 6.13 -5.33
C HIS A 38 8.63 5.55 -3.96
N GLU A 39 9.04 6.25 -2.91
CA GLU A 39 8.77 5.91 -1.51
C GLU A 39 7.45 6.55 -1.04
N TYR A 40 6.33 5.96 -1.47
CA TYR A 40 4.97 6.42 -1.15
C TYR A 40 4.20 5.49 -0.21
N THR A 41 4.90 4.55 0.43
CA THR A 41 4.29 3.45 1.19
C THR A 41 3.37 3.95 2.31
N VAL A 42 3.82 4.92 3.12
CA VAL A 42 2.99 5.46 4.24
C VAL A 42 1.77 6.24 3.73
N SER A 43 1.92 7.06 2.70
CA SER A 43 0.78 7.80 2.12
C SER A 43 -0.24 6.85 1.50
N ASN A 44 0.24 5.79 0.83
CA ASN A 44 -0.61 4.77 0.23
C ASN A 44 -1.34 3.96 1.29
N LEU A 45 -0.67 3.56 2.38
CA LEU A 45 -1.29 2.84 3.50
C LEU A 45 -2.32 3.68 4.25
N LYS A 46 -2.10 4.99 4.39
CA LYS A 46 -3.12 5.91 4.94
C LYS A 46 -4.39 5.93 4.09
N TYR A 47 -4.25 6.02 2.77
CA TYR A 47 -5.39 5.91 1.87
C TYR A 47 -6.04 4.52 1.96
N ALA A 48 -5.23 3.45 1.99
CA ALA A 48 -5.74 2.09 2.14
C ALA A 48 -6.57 1.92 3.42
N ALA A 49 -6.14 2.50 4.54
CA ALA A 49 -6.87 2.49 5.81
C ALA A 49 -8.22 3.23 5.72
N THR A 50 -8.36 4.25 4.86
CA THR A 50 -9.67 4.88 4.61
C THR A 50 -10.61 4.00 3.79
N VAL A 51 -10.06 3.13 2.92
CA VAL A 51 -10.84 2.23 2.06
C VAL A 51 -11.25 0.95 2.80
N GLU A 52 -10.34 0.38 3.60
CA GLU A 52 -10.56 -0.83 4.38
C GLU A 52 -10.14 -0.64 5.85
N PRO A 53 -10.92 0.10 6.66
CA PRO A 53 -10.53 0.47 8.03
C PRO A 53 -10.33 -0.71 8.98
N ASN A 54 -10.96 -1.86 8.68
CA ASN A 54 -10.89 -3.06 9.52
C ASN A 54 -9.87 -4.10 9.01
N ASN A 55 -9.03 -3.75 8.04
CA ASN A 55 -8.03 -4.67 7.49
C ASN A 55 -6.74 -4.64 8.33
N GLY A 56 -6.56 -5.67 9.18
CA GLY A 56 -5.40 -5.80 10.04
C GLY A 56 -4.04 -5.84 9.31
N ALA A 57 -4.01 -6.26 8.04
CA ALA A 57 -2.79 -6.26 7.24
C ALA A 57 -2.31 -4.82 6.93
N ILE A 58 -3.25 -3.88 6.75
CA ILE A 58 -2.93 -2.46 6.52
C ILE A 58 -2.32 -1.86 7.79
N VAL A 59 -2.93 -2.12 8.95
CA VAL A 59 -2.43 -1.63 10.24
C VAL A 59 -1.04 -2.16 10.52
N ALA A 60 -0.83 -3.47 10.36
CA ALA A 60 0.48 -4.10 10.55
C ALA A 60 1.54 -3.53 9.60
N LYS A 61 1.22 -3.38 8.31
CA LYS A 61 2.16 -2.82 7.32
C LYS A 61 2.43 -1.33 7.56
N MET A 62 1.47 -0.57 8.07
CA MET A 62 1.62 0.84 8.42
C MET A 62 2.57 1.01 9.61
N SER A 63 2.38 0.24 10.69
CA SER A 63 3.32 0.25 11.82
C SER A 63 4.73 -0.16 11.38
N TRP A 64 4.85 -1.17 10.51
CA TRP A 64 6.14 -1.55 9.93
C TRP A 64 6.77 -0.40 9.12
N ALA A 65 6.02 0.23 8.22
CA ALA A 65 6.53 1.30 7.35
C ALA A 65 6.92 2.56 8.12
N GLU A 66 6.16 2.93 9.15
CA GLU A 66 6.48 4.06 10.02
C GLU A 66 7.82 3.85 10.76
N VAL A 67 8.09 2.63 11.24
CA VAL A 67 9.36 2.29 11.88
C VAL A 67 10.53 2.38 10.90
N HIS A 68 10.35 1.88 9.66
CA HIS A 68 11.42 1.90 8.65
C HIS A 68 11.71 3.32 8.15
N LEU A 69 10.69 4.18 8.06
CA LEU A 69 10.82 5.56 7.53
C LEU A 69 11.10 6.62 8.59
N TYR A 70 10.98 6.31 9.89
CA TYR A 70 11.17 7.26 10.99
C TYR A 70 12.52 8.00 10.94
N PHE A 71 13.59 7.38 10.40
CA PHE A 71 14.92 7.99 10.36
C PHE A 71 15.10 9.07 9.26
N LEU A 72 14.39 9.02 8.14
CA LEU A 72 14.47 10.07 7.09
C LEU A 72 13.99 11.44 7.60
N SER A 73 13.15 11.45 8.64
CA SER A 73 12.49 12.65 9.16
C SER A 73 13.24 13.38 10.27
N ARG A 74 14.23 12.76 10.94
CA ARG A 74 15.01 13.45 12.00
C ARG A 74 16.04 14.45 11.47
N ALA A 75 16.34 14.43 10.17
CA ALA A 75 16.96 15.59 9.52
C ALA A 75 15.99 16.78 9.34
N ALA A 76 14.68 16.60 9.56
CA ALA A 76 13.68 17.57 9.15
C ALA A 76 12.76 18.13 10.25
N ARG A 77 12.43 17.46 11.37
CA ARG A 77 11.48 18.06 12.34
C ARG A 77 11.74 17.72 13.82
N ASN A 78 12.15 18.76 14.55
CA ASN A 78 12.03 18.89 16.01
C ASN A 78 10.54 18.91 16.39
N SER A 79 9.97 17.81 16.86
CA SER A 79 8.75 17.83 17.69
C SER A 79 8.60 16.53 18.49
N VAL A 80 8.25 16.72 19.75
CA VAL A 80 8.32 15.82 20.89
C VAL A 80 7.13 14.84 20.91
N GLY A 81 7.36 13.58 21.30
CA GLY A 81 6.29 12.68 21.74
C GLY A 81 6.53 11.18 21.47
N THR A 82 7.07 10.47 22.46
CA THR A 82 6.95 9.01 22.70
C THR A 82 7.06 8.05 21.50
N PHE A 83 8.26 7.88 20.93
CA PHE A 83 8.65 6.71 20.11
C PHE A 83 9.92 6.05 20.66
N GLN A 84 9.99 5.94 21.98
CA GLN A 84 11.21 5.54 22.70
C GLN A 84 11.37 4.02 22.75
N LYS A 85 11.31 3.29 21.61
CA LYS A 85 11.80 1.90 21.53
C LYS A 85 11.82 1.20 20.16
N MET A 86 11.89 1.90 19.02
CA MET A 86 12.10 1.21 17.73
C MET A 86 13.35 1.74 17.00
N ARG A 87 14.18 0.79 16.57
CA ARG A 87 15.64 0.87 16.44
C ARG A 87 16.09 1.26 15.02
N GLU A 88 17.05 2.18 14.97
CA GLU A 88 18.34 2.13 14.23
C GLU A 88 18.49 1.91 12.71
N LYS A 89 17.47 1.68 11.88
CA LYS A 89 17.76 1.43 10.44
C LYS A 89 16.95 2.27 9.46
N ASN A 90 17.68 3.12 8.73
CA ASN A 90 17.22 3.95 7.62
C ASN A 90 17.05 3.10 6.35
N GLU A 91 16.11 2.15 6.39
CA GLU A 91 15.91 1.17 5.32
C GLU A 91 14.72 1.55 4.44
N PRO A 92 14.86 1.45 3.10
CA PRO A 92 13.75 1.70 2.19
C PRO A 92 12.63 0.68 2.42
N THR A 93 11.39 1.04 2.11
CA THR A 93 10.25 0.10 2.26
C THR A 93 10.10 -0.88 1.10
N VAL A 94 11.08 -0.91 0.20
CA VAL A 94 11.22 -1.87 -0.89
C VAL A 94 12.28 -2.92 -0.57
N PRO A 95 12.14 -4.15 -1.06
CA PRO A 95 11.02 -4.66 -1.85
C PRO A 95 9.83 -5.09 -0.98
N SER A 96 8.63 -5.08 -1.57
CA SER A 96 7.52 -5.94 -1.13
C SER A 96 7.40 -7.17 -2.03
N THR A 97 6.39 -8.01 -1.82
CA THR A 97 6.05 -9.14 -2.68
C THR A 97 4.65 -9.04 -3.27
N ILE A 98 4.40 -9.73 -4.39
CA ILE A 98 3.06 -9.83 -4.97
C ILE A 98 2.06 -10.39 -3.94
N ALA A 99 2.46 -11.40 -3.16
CA ALA A 99 1.65 -11.96 -2.07
C ALA A 99 1.26 -10.93 -1.01
N GLU A 100 2.20 -10.06 -0.61
CA GLU A 100 1.94 -8.98 0.33
C GLU A 100 1.02 -7.91 -0.27
N GLU A 101 1.29 -7.47 -1.50
CA GLU A 101 0.44 -6.51 -2.20
C GLU A 101 -1.00 -7.03 -2.29
N LYS A 102 -1.19 -8.35 -2.53
CA LYS A 102 -2.28 -9.25 -2.02
C LYS A 102 -3.27 -8.68 -1.01
N THR A 103 -2.70 -8.24 0.10
CA THR A 103 -3.38 -8.14 1.39
C THR A 103 -3.77 -6.71 1.74
N TYR A 104 -2.97 -5.71 1.34
CA TYR A 104 -3.12 -4.32 1.79
C TYR A 104 -3.23 -3.27 0.67
N ASN A 105 -3.03 -3.62 -0.61
CA ASN A 105 -3.12 -2.67 -1.72
C ASN A 105 -4.57 -2.59 -2.25
N PRO A 106 -5.27 -1.45 -2.12
CA PRO A 106 -6.61 -1.26 -2.68
C PRO A 106 -6.55 -0.75 -4.13
N PRO A 107 -7.46 -1.12 -5.05
CA PRO A 107 -8.51 -2.14 -4.99
C PRO A 107 -8.25 -3.32 -5.96
N ARG A 108 -8.40 -4.56 -5.45
CA ARG A 108 -8.69 -5.74 -6.29
C ARG A 108 -10.18 -6.08 -6.20
N PRO A 109 -10.91 -6.23 -7.33
CA PRO A 109 -12.31 -6.64 -7.36
C PRO A 109 -12.60 -8.02 -6.77
N SER A 110 -11.57 -8.85 -6.53
CA SER A 110 -11.74 -10.18 -5.93
C SER A 110 -12.15 -10.13 -4.46
N ARG A 111 -12.01 -8.97 -3.78
CA ARG A 111 -12.72 -8.71 -2.52
C ARG A 111 -14.14 -8.31 -2.89
N LYS A 112 -15.02 -9.32 -2.93
CA LYS A 112 -16.46 -9.23 -3.20
C LYS A 112 -16.99 -7.86 -2.76
N LYS A 113 -17.40 -7.03 -3.73
CA LYS A 113 -18.37 -5.98 -3.45
C LYS A 113 -19.53 -6.69 -2.77
N ARG A 114 -19.82 -6.32 -1.52
CA ARG A 114 -21.10 -6.67 -0.88
C ARG A 114 -22.19 -6.33 -1.91
N PRO A 115 -23.16 -7.19 -2.21
CA PRO A 115 -24.16 -6.87 -3.22
C PRO A 115 -24.85 -5.59 -2.77
N THR A 116 -24.63 -4.49 -3.49
CA THR A 116 -25.50 -3.34 -3.40
C THR A 116 -26.81 -3.81 -3.99
N THR A 117 -27.73 -4.22 -3.10
CA THR A 117 -29.15 -4.38 -3.43
C THR A 117 -29.57 -3.14 -4.20
N ARG A 118 -29.84 -3.32 -5.51
CA ARG A 118 -30.64 -2.36 -6.27
C ARG A 118 -31.97 -2.29 -5.53
N PHE A 119 -32.25 -1.15 -4.91
CA PHE A 119 -33.64 -0.77 -4.73
C PHE A 119 -34.15 -0.41 -6.13
N SER A 120 -34.93 -1.33 -6.68
CA SER A 120 -35.93 -1.04 -7.70
C SER A 120 -37.07 -0.27 -7.02
N GLU A 121 -37.24 0.99 -7.40
CA GLU A 121 -38.48 1.69 -7.78
C GLU A 121 -38.22 3.20 -7.85
#